data_AF-A0A916TY98-F1
#
_entry.id   AF-A0A916TY98-F1
#
_cell.length_a   1.000
_cell.length_b   1.000
_cell.length_c   1.000
_cell.angle_alpha   90.00
_cell.angle_beta   90.00
_cell.angle_gamma   90.00
#
_symmetry.space_group_name_H-M   'P 1'
#
loop_
_entity.id
_entity.type
_entity.pdbx_description
1 polymer ?
#
loop_
_entity_poly.entity_id
_entity_poly.type
_entity_poly.pdbx_seq_one_letter_code
_entity_poly.pdbx_strand_id
1 'polypeptide(L)'
;MTIYGPNINGVSYDVTLDTSGAFYDLAVLHEGTTPVHFAHIAAGHILFNDGDIIEIASDPFEVAHYVVPPTVEGTISIIVDLDADNVFHIGGSVLIDIGVDFASSATLDIDGGTATLSETVEVLAGTTVNLTNGGTFGNGDGLLSALANTTIAFGPGGGTFIADAGGALINLSSTRITGFDAGRDHVAFENLVPGAVVTGYSIVTDANGDQIIVGHDEGAEVLRFVIEGGTFPSGSYVTGTGPLGISTDGTTIIVTACFLAGTRVATPAGPVAIETLRAGDLVTTPGGEARPVRWLAMQTVARRSIHANPWAVLPIRIRQGALGDGLPARDLFVSPDHALLIEGCLVQAGALVNGTSVTRHVHAPQSFVYYHVELDDHALVLVEGVPAETFIDHVSRQCFDNWQEAPAPAGPMPEIELPRIKAARQLPRAVRERLAAAEATLETASPVTRAA
;
A
#
# COMPACT_ATOMS: atom_id res chain seq x y z
N MET A 1 -27.01 20.20 -1.26
CA MET A 1 -25.86 19.62 -1.95
C MET A 1 -24.75 19.56 -0.93
N THR A 2 -24.48 18.37 -0.42
CA THR A 2 -23.37 18.13 0.51
C THR A 2 -22.41 17.24 -0.24
N ILE A 3 -21.37 17.87 -0.80
CA ILE A 3 -20.37 17.18 -1.60
C ILE A 3 -19.26 16.72 -0.66
N TYR A 4 -19.00 15.42 -0.70
CA TYR A 4 -17.78 14.83 -0.17
C TYR A 4 -16.74 14.86 -1.27
N GLY A 5 -15.65 15.59 -1.02
CA GLY A 5 -14.61 15.89 -2.00
C GLY A 5 -13.94 14.62 -2.54
N PRO A 6 -13.19 14.74 -3.64
CA PRO A 6 -12.58 13.58 -4.27
C PRO A 6 -11.64 12.87 -3.29
N ASN A 7 -11.76 11.55 -3.19
CA ASN A 7 -10.67 10.75 -2.64
C ASN A 7 -9.44 10.86 -3.56
N ILE A 8 -8.33 10.25 -3.13
CA ILE A 8 -7.05 10.34 -3.85
C ILE A 8 -7.12 9.86 -5.31
N ASN A 9 -8.13 9.05 -5.66
CA ASN A 9 -8.34 8.49 -6.98
C ASN A 9 -9.43 9.21 -7.79
N GLY A 10 -9.82 10.43 -7.37
CA GLY A 10 -10.74 11.29 -8.13
C GLY A 10 -12.23 10.94 -7.96
N VAL A 11 -12.59 10.08 -7.01
CA VAL A 11 -13.98 9.69 -6.73
C VAL A 11 -14.59 10.64 -5.71
N SER A 12 -15.67 11.33 -6.09
CA SER A 12 -16.44 12.23 -5.20
C SER A 12 -17.85 11.71 -5.00
N TYR A 13 -18.43 11.91 -3.82
CA TYR A 13 -19.83 11.55 -3.55
C TYR A 13 -20.64 12.82 -3.31
N ASP A 14 -21.80 12.94 -3.93
CA ASP A 14 -22.80 13.96 -3.57
C ASP A 14 -23.97 13.27 -2.88
N VAL A 15 -24.19 13.64 -1.62
CA VAL A 15 -25.27 13.11 -0.79
C VAL A 15 -26.29 14.22 -0.59
N THR A 16 -27.49 14.02 -1.12
CA THR A 16 -28.55 15.03 -1.08
C THR A 16 -29.82 14.49 -0.47
N LEU A 17 -30.48 15.29 0.37
CA LEU A 17 -31.81 14.95 0.88
C LEU A 17 -32.81 14.90 -0.28
N ASP A 18 -33.63 13.86 -0.32
CA ASP A 18 -34.63 13.63 -1.35
C ASP A 18 -35.77 14.67 -1.28
N THR A 19 -36.66 14.65 -2.26
CA THR A 19 -37.77 15.61 -2.33
C THR A 19 -38.79 15.45 -1.20
N SER A 20 -38.85 14.28 -0.55
CA SER A 20 -39.72 14.04 0.61
C SER A 20 -39.13 14.57 1.92
N GLY A 21 -37.82 14.77 1.97
CA GLY A 21 -37.09 15.17 3.17
C GLY A 21 -36.84 14.02 4.15
N ALA A 22 -37.14 12.78 3.77
CA ALA A 22 -37.07 11.61 4.63
C ALA A 22 -35.90 10.67 4.29
N PHE A 23 -35.38 10.75 3.07
CA PHE A 23 -34.31 9.89 2.57
C PHE A 23 -33.20 10.72 1.92
N TYR A 24 -32.10 10.06 1.59
CA TYR A 24 -31.00 10.64 0.84
C TYR A 24 -30.85 9.94 -0.52
N ASP A 25 -30.41 10.73 -1.50
CA ASP A 25 -29.93 10.29 -2.79
C ASP A 25 -28.40 10.42 -2.80
N LEU A 26 -27.72 9.40 -3.33
CA LEU A 26 -26.27 9.38 -3.55
C LEU A 26 -26.01 9.50 -5.05
N ALA A 27 -25.14 10.44 -5.43
CA ALA A 27 -24.47 10.43 -6.72
C ALA A 27 -23.00 10.11 -6.52
N VAL A 28 -22.51 9.04 -7.14
CA VAL A 28 -21.09 8.71 -7.23
C VAL A 28 -20.54 9.35 -8.50
N LEU A 29 -19.51 10.18 -8.36
CA LEU A 29 -18.91 10.94 -9.45
C LEU A 29 -17.46 10.52 -9.65
N HIS A 30 -17.14 10.06 -10.86
CA HIS A 30 -15.77 9.90 -11.33
C HIS A 30 -15.42 10.97 -12.36
N GLU A 31 -14.21 11.50 -12.30
CA GLU A 31 -13.74 12.53 -13.22
C GLU A 31 -13.87 12.07 -14.68
N GLY A 32 -14.59 12.85 -15.50
CA GLY A 32 -14.77 12.57 -16.93
C GLY A 32 -15.84 11.52 -17.29
N THR A 33 -16.63 11.02 -16.32
CA THR A 33 -17.71 10.05 -16.56
C THR A 33 -19.09 10.58 -16.18
N THR A 34 -20.14 9.85 -16.55
CA THR A 34 -21.52 10.13 -16.09
C THR A 34 -21.71 9.64 -14.66
N PRO A 35 -22.22 10.48 -13.74
CA PRO A 35 -22.50 10.07 -12.37
C PRO A 35 -23.45 8.89 -12.29
N VAL A 36 -23.19 7.99 -11.34
CA VAL A 36 -24.08 6.87 -11.00
C VAL A 36 -24.95 7.29 -9.82
N HIS A 37 -26.25 7.05 -9.91
CA HIS A 37 -27.23 7.53 -8.92
C HIS A 37 -27.90 6.38 -8.18
N PHE A 38 -27.98 6.51 -6.86
CA PHE A 38 -28.69 5.63 -5.94
C PHE A 38 -29.66 6.47 -5.10
N ALA A 39 -30.87 5.98 -4.86
CA ALA A 39 -31.93 6.72 -4.19
C ALA A 39 -32.48 5.95 -2.99
N HIS A 40 -33.26 6.63 -2.15
CA HIS A 40 -33.95 6.03 -0.99
C HIS A 40 -33.01 5.48 0.10
N ILE A 41 -31.92 6.19 0.38
CA ILE A 41 -30.97 5.80 1.43
C ILE A 41 -31.39 6.41 2.77
N ALA A 42 -31.52 5.58 3.81
CA ALA A 42 -31.88 6.07 5.14
C ALA A 42 -30.73 6.87 5.77
N ALA A 43 -31.05 7.88 6.59
CA ALA A 43 -30.05 8.71 7.25
C ALA A 43 -29.05 7.90 8.09
N GLY A 44 -29.51 6.84 8.76
CA GLY A 44 -28.67 5.96 9.57
C GLY A 44 -27.77 5.01 8.76
N HIS A 45 -27.89 5.00 7.44
CA HIS A 45 -27.09 4.16 6.54
C HIS A 45 -25.94 4.95 5.89
N ILE A 46 -25.72 6.22 6.29
CA ILE A 46 -24.68 7.08 5.74
C ILE A 46 -23.80 7.59 6.88
N LEU A 47 -22.48 7.45 6.73
CA LEU A 47 -21.53 8.12 7.62
C LEU A 47 -21.39 9.59 7.21
N PHE A 48 -21.63 10.52 8.14
CA PHE A 48 -21.50 11.94 7.87
C PHE A 48 -20.18 12.52 8.38
N ASN A 49 -19.61 11.94 9.44
CA ASN A 49 -18.40 12.42 10.11
C ASN A 49 -17.44 11.28 10.47
N ASP A 50 -16.18 11.65 10.71
CA ASP A 50 -15.16 10.70 11.19
C ASP A 50 -15.50 10.12 12.56
N GLY A 51 -15.36 8.81 12.68
CA GLY A 51 -15.66 8.03 13.88
C GLY A 51 -17.14 7.69 14.04
N ASP A 52 -18.01 8.08 13.10
CA ASP A 52 -19.41 7.66 13.10
C ASP A 52 -19.52 6.14 12.89
N ILE A 53 -20.63 5.57 13.38
CA ILE A 53 -20.92 4.14 13.29
C ILE A 53 -22.28 3.98 12.60
N ILE A 54 -22.31 3.16 11.55
CA ILE A 54 -23.56 2.59 11.02
C ILE A 54 -23.82 1.31 11.80
N GLU A 55 -24.88 1.28 12.59
CA GLU A 55 -25.30 0.09 13.34
C GLU A 55 -26.49 -0.57 12.64
N ILE A 56 -26.27 -1.76 12.08
CA ILE A 56 -27.30 -2.56 11.42
C ILE A 56 -27.85 -3.55 12.44
N ALA A 57 -28.89 -3.11 13.16
CA ALA A 57 -29.56 -3.84 14.24
C ALA A 57 -30.96 -4.35 13.89
N SER A 58 -31.54 -3.83 12.82
CA SER A 58 -32.80 -4.26 12.21
C SER A 58 -32.92 -3.52 10.89
N ASP A 59 -32.90 -4.22 9.76
CA ASP A 59 -33.12 -3.60 8.46
C ASP A 59 -34.57 -3.82 8.03
N PRO A 60 -35.42 -2.76 7.95
CA PRO A 60 -36.78 -2.90 7.46
C PRO A 60 -36.86 -3.00 5.93
N PHE A 61 -35.73 -2.88 5.21
CA PHE A 61 -35.66 -2.91 3.75
C PHE A 61 -35.19 -4.27 3.24
N GLU A 62 -35.84 -4.81 2.19
CA GLU A 62 -35.40 -6.05 1.52
C GLU A 62 -34.04 -5.86 0.80
N VAL A 63 -33.71 -4.63 0.39
CA VAL A 63 -32.42 -4.23 -0.20
C VAL A 63 -32.09 -2.80 0.24
N ALA A 64 -30.99 -2.63 0.97
CA ALA A 64 -30.51 -1.34 1.44
C ALA A 64 -29.15 -0.95 0.84
N HIS A 65 -28.93 0.36 0.80
CA HIS A 65 -27.64 0.95 0.48
C HIS A 65 -27.01 1.53 1.73
N TYR A 66 -25.73 1.25 1.94
CA TYR A 66 -24.91 1.79 3.01
C TYR A 66 -23.77 2.59 2.40
N VAL A 67 -23.48 3.78 2.93
CA VAL A 67 -22.58 4.74 2.29
C VAL A 67 -21.51 5.22 3.26
N VAL A 68 -20.26 5.02 2.88
CA VAL A 68 -19.08 5.61 3.50
C VAL A 68 -18.46 6.58 2.50
N PRO A 69 -18.77 7.89 2.61
CA PRO A 69 -18.27 8.86 1.65
C PRO A 69 -16.74 8.97 1.65
N PRO A 70 -16.14 9.44 0.53
CA PRO A 70 -14.76 9.86 0.48
C PRO A 70 -14.37 10.75 1.66
N THR A 71 -13.13 10.59 2.12
CA THR A 71 -12.53 11.35 3.25
C THR A 71 -13.13 11.08 4.64
N VAL A 72 -14.16 10.22 4.75
CA VAL A 72 -14.77 9.83 6.03
C VAL A 72 -14.19 8.51 6.51
N GLU A 73 -13.82 8.44 7.79
CA GLU A 73 -13.40 7.21 8.48
C GLU A 73 -14.48 6.76 9.47
N GLY A 74 -14.85 5.47 9.51
CA GLY A 74 -15.81 5.01 10.51
C GLY A 74 -15.94 3.49 10.63
N THR A 75 -17.05 3.04 11.20
CA THR A 75 -17.32 1.61 11.43
C THR A 75 -18.72 1.25 10.94
N ILE A 76 -18.84 0.09 10.29
CA ILE A 76 -20.13 -0.55 10.03
C ILE A 76 -20.21 -1.73 10.97
N SER A 77 -21.14 -1.70 11.91
CA SER A 77 -21.40 -2.78 12.85
C SER A 77 -22.65 -3.53 12.43
N ILE A 78 -22.51 -4.83 12.18
CA ILE A 78 -23.58 -5.70 11.69
C ILE A 78 -23.91 -6.69 12.80
N ILE A 79 -25.08 -6.51 13.42
CA ILE A 79 -25.48 -7.28 14.60
C ILE A 79 -26.78 -8.07 14.38
N VAL A 80 -27.35 -8.02 13.18
CA VAL A 80 -28.42 -8.91 12.69
C VAL A 80 -28.09 -9.43 11.29
N ASP A 81 -28.61 -10.62 10.97
CA ASP A 81 -28.49 -11.19 9.63
C ASP A 81 -28.98 -10.17 8.61
N LEU A 82 -28.13 -9.88 7.64
CA LEU A 82 -28.48 -8.99 6.53
C LEU A 82 -29.37 -9.75 5.54
N ASP A 83 -30.32 -9.05 4.93
CA ASP A 83 -31.03 -9.56 3.76
C ASP A 83 -30.10 -9.60 2.52
N ALA A 84 -30.49 -10.39 1.52
CA ALA A 84 -29.74 -10.54 0.27
C ALA A 84 -29.61 -9.20 -0.49
N ASP A 85 -28.59 -9.10 -1.34
CA ASP A 85 -28.40 -8.01 -2.31
C ASP A 85 -28.15 -6.59 -1.74
N ASN A 86 -27.92 -6.47 -0.43
CA ASN A 86 -27.45 -5.22 0.20
C ASN A 86 -26.16 -4.70 -0.44
N VAL A 87 -26.03 -3.38 -0.60
CA VAL A 87 -24.88 -2.76 -1.26
C VAL A 87 -24.19 -1.75 -0.35
N PHE A 88 -22.89 -1.91 -0.15
CA PHE A 88 -22.03 -1.03 0.63
C PHE A 88 -21.14 -0.20 -0.30
N HIS A 89 -21.38 1.11 -0.38
CA HIS A 89 -20.61 2.06 -1.18
C HIS A 89 -19.50 2.68 -0.34
N ILE A 90 -18.24 2.36 -0.62
CA ILE A 90 -17.10 2.68 0.23
C ILE A 90 -16.09 3.53 -0.56
N GLY A 91 -16.19 4.84 -0.42
CA GLY A 91 -15.20 5.81 -0.94
C GLY A 91 -14.21 6.30 0.12
N GLY A 92 -14.54 6.14 1.40
CA GLY A 92 -13.71 6.48 2.57
C GLY A 92 -13.02 5.26 3.20
N SER A 93 -12.73 5.31 4.50
CA SER A 93 -12.10 4.19 5.23
C SER A 93 -13.08 3.59 6.25
N VAL A 94 -13.25 2.27 6.24
CA VAL A 94 -14.20 1.61 7.13
C VAL A 94 -13.68 0.31 7.71
N LEU A 95 -13.91 0.14 9.01
CA LEU A 95 -13.85 -1.16 9.67
C LEU A 95 -15.25 -1.78 9.62
N ILE A 96 -15.37 -2.97 9.06
CA ILE A 96 -16.63 -3.73 9.01
C ILE A 96 -16.59 -4.75 10.14
N ASP A 97 -17.34 -4.46 11.19
CA ASP A 97 -17.47 -5.31 12.36
C ASP A 97 -18.71 -6.19 12.23
N ILE A 98 -18.50 -7.48 11.98
CA ILE A 98 -19.57 -8.43 11.73
C ILE A 98 -19.72 -9.32 12.97
N GLY A 99 -20.86 -9.21 13.64
CA GLY A 99 -21.18 -10.02 14.83
C GLY A 99 -22.11 -11.21 14.55
N VAL A 100 -22.51 -11.43 13.29
CA VAL A 100 -23.54 -12.39 12.81
C VAL A 100 -23.26 -12.84 11.37
N ASP A 101 -24.12 -13.64 10.74
CA ASP A 101 -23.95 -14.03 9.34
C ASP A 101 -24.10 -12.82 8.40
N PHE A 102 -23.07 -12.59 7.59
CA PHE A 102 -23.14 -11.59 6.52
C PHE A 102 -23.96 -12.17 5.36
N ALA A 103 -24.94 -11.43 4.86
CA ALA A 103 -25.90 -11.93 3.86
C ALA A 103 -25.24 -12.63 2.68
N SER A 104 -25.83 -13.75 2.26
CA SER A 104 -25.58 -14.30 0.93
C SER A 104 -25.95 -13.26 -0.12
N SER A 105 -25.06 -12.99 -1.08
CA SER A 105 -25.20 -12.05 -2.22
C SER A 105 -25.07 -10.54 -1.95
N ALA A 106 -24.68 -10.11 -0.74
CA ALA A 106 -24.32 -8.70 -0.54
C ALA A 106 -23.15 -8.26 -1.45
N THR A 107 -23.07 -6.95 -1.73
CA THR A 107 -22.02 -6.33 -2.53
C THR A 107 -21.27 -5.27 -1.73
N LEU A 108 -19.95 -5.40 -1.62
CA LEU A 108 -19.06 -4.34 -1.14
C LEU A 108 -18.45 -3.66 -2.36
N ASP A 109 -18.82 -2.41 -2.61
CA ASP A 109 -18.29 -1.59 -3.69
C ASP A 109 -17.26 -0.60 -3.14
N ILE A 110 -15.98 -0.96 -3.23
CA ILE A 110 -14.87 -0.20 -2.66
C ILE A 110 -14.20 0.60 -3.77
N ASP A 111 -14.52 1.89 -3.81
CA ASP A 111 -14.20 2.77 -4.92
C ASP A 111 -13.22 3.87 -4.49
N GLY A 112 -11.94 3.55 -4.57
CA GLY A 112 -10.83 4.36 -4.04
C GLY A 112 -10.80 4.51 -2.51
N GLY A 113 -11.71 3.83 -1.80
CA GLY A 113 -11.74 3.71 -0.36
C GLY A 113 -11.00 2.48 0.19
N THR A 114 -11.18 2.21 1.47
CA THR A 114 -10.60 1.05 2.16
C THR A 114 -11.64 0.39 3.05
N ALA A 115 -11.77 -0.93 2.95
CA ALA A 115 -12.59 -1.73 3.85
C ALA A 115 -11.75 -2.84 4.50
N THR A 116 -11.89 -3.02 5.81
CA THR A 116 -11.23 -4.10 6.54
C THR A 116 -12.24 -4.80 7.45
N LEU A 117 -12.23 -6.13 7.49
CA LEU A 117 -13.09 -6.87 8.42
C LEU A 117 -12.50 -6.91 9.84
N SER A 118 -13.36 -6.89 10.86
CA SER A 118 -12.96 -7.09 12.26
C SER A 118 -12.80 -8.57 12.63
N GLU A 119 -12.08 -8.88 13.70
CA GLU A 119 -11.73 -10.24 14.18
C GLU A 119 -12.93 -11.17 14.52
N THR A 120 -14.18 -10.72 14.45
CA THR A 120 -15.37 -11.43 14.99
C THR A 120 -16.28 -12.08 13.93
N VAL A 121 -15.83 -12.18 12.68
CA VAL A 121 -16.72 -12.42 11.53
C VAL A 121 -17.05 -13.90 11.30
N GLU A 122 -18.35 -14.21 11.13
CA GLU A 122 -18.84 -15.39 10.38
C GLU A 122 -19.02 -15.06 8.88
N VAL A 123 -18.96 -16.10 8.04
CA VAL A 123 -18.54 -16.08 6.62
C VAL A 123 -19.23 -15.03 5.71
N LEU A 124 -18.46 -14.33 4.87
CA LEU A 124 -18.94 -13.51 3.72
C LEU A 124 -19.47 -14.38 2.55
N ALA A 125 -20.12 -15.51 2.83
CA ALA A 125 -20.35 -16.53 1.82
C ALA A 125 -21.26 -16.00 0.69
N GLY A 126 -20.77 -16.00 -0.55
CA GLY A 126 -21.53 -15.52 -1.70
C GLY A 126 -21.55 -14.00 -1.87
N THR A 127 -20.80 -13.26 -1.05
CA THR A 127 -20.62 -11.81 -1.20
C THR A 127 -19.70 -11.49 -2.39
N THR A 128 -19.99 -10.38 -3.08
CA THR A 128 -19.12 -9.81 -4.11
C THR A 128 -18.42 -8.57 -3.57
N VAL A 129 -17.09 -8.52 -3.67
CA VAL A 129 -16.26 -7.37 -3.32
C VAL A 129 -15.71 -6.78 -4.61
N ASN A 130 -16.19 -5.60 -5.00
CA ASN A 130 -15.68 -4.85 -6.13
C ASN A 130 -14.57 -3.90 -5.65
N LEU A 131 -13.45 -3.91 -6.39
CA LEU A 131 -12.30 -3.05 -6.15
C LEU A 131 -12.09 -2.19 -7.40
N THR A 132 -12.36 -0.89 -7.27
CA THR A 132 -12.20 0.08 -8.36
C THR A 132 -11.42 1.30 -7.90
N ASN A 133 -10.77 1.97 -8.86
CA ASN A 133 -10.06 3.23 -8.67
C ASN A 133 -9.17 3.22 -7.41
N GLY A 134 -8.34 2.19 -7.23
CA GLY A 134 -7.43 2.05 -6.09
C GLY A 134 -8.09 1.56 -4.80
N GLY A 135 -9.32 1.05 -4.86
CA GLY A 135 -10.03 0.47 -3.73
C GLY A 135 -9.24 -0.66 -3.06
N THR A 136 -9.24 -0.69 -1.73
CA THR A 136 -8.50 -1.68 -0.94
C THR A 136 -9.43 -2.48 -0.03
N PHE A 137 -9.36 -3.81 -0.11
CA PHE A 137 -10.07 -4.71 0.79
C PHE A 137 -9.10 -5.60 1.55
N GLY A 138 -9.24 -5.65 2.87
CA GLY A 138 -8.55 -6.60 3.74
C GLY A 138 -9.54 -7.50 4.46
N ASN A 139 -9.26 -8.80 4.52
CA ASN A 139 -10.08 -9.73 5.30
C ASN A 139 -9.85 -9.63 6.81
N GLY A 140 -8.88 -8.83 7.28
CA GLY A 140 -8.53 -8.73 8.70
C GLY A 140 -7.78 -9.95 9.23
N ASP A 141 -7.31 -9.87 10.47
CA ASP A 141 -6.35 -10.81 11.08
C ASP A 141 -6.84 -12.27 11.05
N GLY A 142 -6.30 -13.08 10.13
CA GLY A 142 -6.54 -14.53 10.08
C GLY A 142 -7.92 -15.02 9.65
N LEU A 143 -8.77 -14.15 9.08
CA LEU A 143 -10.16 -14.49 8.74
C LEU A 143 -10.33 -15.04 7.31
N LEU A 144 -9.39 -15.85 6.81
CA LEU A 144 -9.51 -16.41 5.46
C LEU A 144 -10.74 -17.27 5.27
N SER A 145 -11.20 -17.96 6.31
CA SER A 145 -12.44 -18.74 6.27
C SER A 145 -13.66 -17.87 5.99
N ALA A 146 -13.60 -16.58 6.34
CA ALA A 146 -14.68 -15.65 6.02
C ALA A 146 -14.81 -15.39 4.52
N LEU A 147 -13.77 -15.64 3.73
CA LEU A 147 -13.78 -15.45 2.28
C LEU A 147 -14.28 -16.68 1.50
N ALA A 148 -14.75 -17.72 2.17
CA ALA A 148 -15.21 -18.91 1.48
C ALA A 148 -16.41 -18.58 0.56
N ASN A 149 -16.30 -18.91 -0.72
CA ASN A 149 -17.31 -18.61 -1.75
C ASN A 149 -17.55 -17.12 -2.00
N THR A 150 -16.59 -16.24 -1.67
CA THR A 150 -16.64 -14.83 -2.10
C THR A 150 -16.15 -14.65 -3.54
N THR A 151 -16.60 -13.58 -4.16
CA THR A 151 -16.02 -13.08 -5.41
C THR A 151 -15.28 -11.77 -5.13
N ILE A 152 -13.99 -11.71 -5.46
CA ILE A 152 -13.18 -10.49 -5.45
C ILE A 152 -13.04 -10.03 -6.90
N ALA A 153 -13.71 -8.95 -7.24
CA ALA A 153 -13.78 -8.41 -8.59
C ALA A 153 -12.95 -7.14 -8.72
N PHE A 154 -11.89 -7.21 -9.53
CA PHE A 154 -11.11 -6.04 -9.90
C PHE A 154 -11.74 -5.33 -11.10
N GLY A 155 -11.90 -4.02 -11.00
CA GLY A 155 -12.50 -3.18 -12.01
C GLY A 155 -11.58 -2.08 -12.54
N PRO A 156 -12.14 -1.06 -13.19
CA PRO A 156 -11.37 0.08 -13.71
C PRO A 156 -10.59 0.80 -12.60
N GLY A 157 -9.43 1.36 -12.96
CA GLY A 157 -8.58 2.11 -12.03
C GLY A 157 -7.78 1.26 -11.05
N GLY A 158 -7.93 -0.07 -11.09
CA GLY A 158 -7.16 -1.02 -10.29
C GLY A 158 -7.66 -1.14 -8.85
N GLY A 159 -7.08 -2.06 -8.09
CA GLY A 159 -7.39 -2.25 -6.68
C GLY A 159 -6.38 -3.12 -5.94
N THR A 160 -6.53 -3.20 -4.62
CA THR A 160 -5.72 -4.04 -3.75
C THR A 160 -6.59 -4.97 -2.92
N PHE A 161 -6.35 -6.28 -3.02
CA PHE A 161 -6.91 -7.27 -2.12
C PHE A 161 -5.82 -7.77 -1.18
N ILE A 162 -6.03 -7.66 0.12
CA ILE A 162 -5.13 -8.12 1.18
C ILE A 162 -5.74 -9.38 1.80
N ALA A 163 -5.05 -10.50 1.63
CA ALA A 163 -5.38 -11.80 2.20
C ALA A 163 -4.42 -12.12 3.35
N ASP A 164 -4.86 -11.84 4.57
CA ASP A 164 -4.18 -12.17 5.81
C ASP A 164 -4.51 -13.60 6.25
N ALA A 165 -3.47 -14.41 6.44
CA ALA A 165 -3.57 -15.82 6.80
C ALA A 165 -3.54 -16.12 8.30
N GLY A 166 -3.27 -15.15 9.17
CA GLY A 166 -3.25 -15.34 10.63
C GLY A 166 -2.27 -16.41 11.12
N GLY A 167 -1.20 -16.68 10.36
CA GLY A 167 -0.23 -17.73 10.60
C GLY A 167 -0.60 -19.10 10.00
N ALA A 168 -1.58 -19.16 9.11
CA ALA A 168 -2.02 -20.38 8.44
C ALA A 168 -1.68 -20.42 6.94
N LEU A 169 -2.04 -21.53 6.29
CA LEU A 169 -2.00 -21.67 4.84
C LEU A 169 -3.05 -20.73 4.22
N ILE A 170 -2.66 -19.94 3.21
CA ILE A 170 -3.66 -19.25 2.39
C ILE A 170 -4.29 -20.24 1.42
N ASN A 171 -5.56 -20.53 1.62
CA ASN A 171 -6.36 -21.34 0.70
C ASN A 171 -7.63 -20.61 0.29
N LEU A 172 -7.54 -19.93 -0.85
CA LEU A 172 -8.62 -19.20 -1.50
C LEU A 172 -9.18 -20.00 -2.69
N SER A 173 -9.18 -21.33 -2.61
CA SER A 173 -9.67 -22.19 -3.70
C SER A 173 -11.18 -22.06 -3.98
N SER A 174 -11.95 -21.69 -2.95
CA SER A 174 -13.39 -21.38 -3.08
C SER A 174 -13.67 -19.91 -3.37
N THR A 175 -12.66 -19.04 -3.29
CA THR A 175 -12.79 -17.61 -3.58
C THR A 175 -12.45 -17.39 -5.04
N ARG A 176 -13.27 -16.62 -5.75
CA ARG A 176 -13.03 -16.29 -7.15
C ARG A 176 -12.45 -14.90 -7.28
N ILE A 177 -11.27 -14.78 -7.88
CA ILE A 177 -10.72 -13.49 -8.27
C ILE A 177 -11.06 -13.26 -9.74
N THR A 178 -11.76 -12.19 -10.06
CA THR A 178 -12.22 -11.87 -11.43
C THR A 178 -11.68 -10.53 -11.88
N GLY A 179 -11.47 -10.34 -13.18
CA GLY A 179 -11.06 -9.04 -13.75
C GLY A 179 -9.61 -8.63 -13.48
N PHE A 180 -8.81 -9.51 -12.87
CA PHE A 180 -7.44 -9.23 -12.46
C PHE A 180 -6.52 -8.93 -13.65
N ASP A 181 -5.90 -7.75 -13.58
CA ASP A 181 -4.87 -7.27 -14.49
C ASP A 181 -3.60 -7.01 -13.69
N ALA A 182 -2.57 -7.84 -13.93
CA ALA A 182 -1.28 -7.76 -13.22
C ALA A 182 -0.55 -6.41 -13.40
N GLY A 183 -0.99 -5.58 -14.34
CA GLY A 183 -0.50 -4.21 -14.56
C GLY A 183 -1.34 -3.14 -13.87
N ARG A 184 -2.16 -3.43 -12.87
CA ARG A 184 -2.87 -2.40 -12.07
C ARG A 184 -3.46 -2.96 -10.77
N ASP A 185 -3.65 -4.27 -10.71
CA ASP A 185 -4.27 -4.95 -9.59
C ASP A 185 -3.23 -5.63 -8.71
N HIS A 186 -3.47 -5.62 -7.41
CA HIS A 186 -2.58 -6.18 -6.41
C HIS A 186 -3.33 -7.16 -5.52
N VAL A 187 -2.73 -8.33 -5.32
CA VAL A 187 -3.16 -9.28 -4.29
C VAL A 187 -1.99 -9.44 -3.32
N ALA A 188 -2.14 -8.88 -2.12
CA ALA A 188 -1.18 -8.98 -1.04
C ALA A 188 -1.52 -10.19 -0.15
N PHE A 189 -0.49 -10.91 0.27
CA PHE A 189 -0.61 -12.06 1.16
C PHE A 189 0.14 -11.74 2.45
N GLU A 190 -0.58 -11.72 3.57
CA GLU A 190 -0.04 -11.33 4.87
C GLU A 190 -0.10 -12.47 5.87
N ASN A 191 0.81 -12.46 6.85
CA ASN A 191 0.80 -13.39 7.98
C ASN A 191 0.70 -14.87 7.56
N LEU A 192 1.47 -15.28 6.54
CA LEU A 192 1.59 -16.69 6.14
C LEU A 192 2.08 -17.57 7.31
N VAL A 193 2.05 -18.90 7.11
CA VAL A 193 2.63 -19.88 8.04
C VAL A 193 3.97 -19.38 8.58
N PRO A 194 4.21 -19.34 9.90
CA PRO A 194 5.41 -18.73 10.47
C PRO A 194 6.69 -19.30 9.87
N GLY A 195 7.51 -18.42 9.29
CA GLY A 195 8.77 -18.78 8.64
C GLY A 195 8.64 -19.19 7.17
N ALA A 196 7.41 -19.24 6.62
CA ALA A 196 7.19 -19.52 5.22
C ALA A 196 7.71 -18.38 4.33
N VAL A 197 8.47 -18.74 3.30
CA VAL A 197 8.92 -17.81 2.25
C VAL A 197 8.55 -18.42 0.91
N VAL A 198 7.66 -17.75 0.17
CA VAL A 198 7.28 -18.27 -1.16
C VAL A 198 8.51 -18.22 -2.07
N THR A 199 9.12 -19.35 -2.40
CA THR A 199 10.34 -19.39 -3.23
C THR A 199 10.02 -19.68 -4.70
N GLY A 200 8.84 -20.23 -4.97
CA GLY A 200 8.35 -20.45 -6.32
C GLY A 200 6.83 -20.53 -6.36
N TYR A 201 6.28 -20.52 -7.57
CA TYR A 201 4.85 -20.68 -7.78
C TYR A 201 4.58 -21.46 -9.06
N SER A 202 3.40 -22.06 -9.14
CA SER A 202 2.90 -22.76 -10.33
C SER A 202 1.57 -22.19 -10.75
N ILE A 203 1.39 -22.02 -12.06
CA ILE A 203 0.12 -21.64 -12.69
C ILE A 203 -0.38 -22.84 -13.48
N VAL A 204 -1.62 -23.26 -13.22
CA VAL A 204 -2.31 -24.31 -13.96
C VAL A 204 -3.66 -23.77 -14.42
N THR A 205 -3.93 -23.83 -15.72
CA THR A 205 -5.25 -23.54 -16.26
C THR A 205 -6.14 -24.78 -16.21
N ASP A 206 -7.33 -24.65 -15.65
CA ASP A 206 -8.31 -25.72 -15.54
C ASP A 206 -9.17 -25.87 -16.82
N ALA A 207 -10.17 -26.75 -16.79
CA ALA A 207 -11.05 -27.00 -17.93
C ALA A 207 -12.02 -25.85 -18.23
N ASN A 208 -12.27 -24.95 -17.27
CA ASN A 208 -13.13 -23.79 -17.42
C ASN A 208 -12.34 -22.57 -17.95
N GLY A 209 -11.01 -22.65 -17.99
CA GLY A 209 -10.12 -21.55 -18.34
C GLY A 209 -9.68 -20.74 -17.12
N ASP A 210 -10.02 -21.20 -15.91
CA ASP A 210 -9.61 -20.56 -14.67
C ASP A 210 -8.16 -20.93 -14.36
N GLN A 211 -7.41 -19.97 -13.82
CA GLN A 211 -6.01 -20.14 -13.50
C GLN A 211 -5.86 -20.37 -12.00
N ILE A 212 -5.35 -21.53 -11.66
CA ILE A 212 -5.03 -21.92 -10.29
C ILE A 212 -3.56 -21.59 -10.06
N ILE A 213 -3.30 -20.70 -9.12
CA ILE A 213 -1.96 -20.30 -8.72
C ILE A 213 -1.66 -20.92 -7.36
N VAL A 214 -0.53 -21.60 -7.27
CA VAL A 214 -0.06 -22.26 -6.05
C VAL A 214 1.35 -21.78 -5.76
N GLY A 215 1.56 -21.12 -4.63
CA GLY A 215 2.85 -20.72 -4.11
C GLY A 215 3.46 -21.81 -3.22
N HIS A 216 4.77 -22.01 -3.38
CA HIS A 216 5.54 -23.07 -2.72
C HIS A 216 6.68 -22.47 -1.90
N ASP A 217 6.91 -23.04 -0.71
CA ASP A 217 8.12 -22.86 0.09
C ASP A 217 8.81 -24.21 0.28
N GLU A 218 10.07 -24.32 -0.15
CA GLU A 218 10.83 -25.60 -0.16
C GLU A 218 10.05 -26.80 -0.74
N GLY A 219 9.11 -26.54 -1.66
CA GLY A 219 8.24 -27.55 -2.28
C GLY A 219 6.96 -27.89 -1.51
N ALA A 220 6.72 -27.28 -0.35
CA ALA A 220 5.45 -27.32 0.36
C ALA A 220 4.53 -26.19 -0.11
N GLU A 221 3.25 -26.49 -0.31
CA GLU A 221 2.24 -25.48 -0.61
C GLU A 221 2.03 -24.56 0.59
N VAL A 222 2.14 -23.26 0.36
CA VAL A 222 1.94 -22.20 1.38
C VAL A 222 0.86 -21.20 0.98
N LEU A 223 0.47 -21.20 -0.30
CA LEU A 223 -0.48 -20.26 -0.89
C LEU A 223 -1.23 -20.93 -2.04
N ARG A 224 -2.54 -20.74 -2.10
CA ARG A 224 -3.39 -21.12 -3.23
C ARG A 224 -4.51 -20.11 -3.45
N PHE A 225 -4.69 -19.69 -4.70
CA PHE A 225 -5.82 -18.85 -5.13
C PHE A 225 -6.18 -19.10 -6.59
N VAL A 226 -7.37 -18.67 -6.99
CA VAL A 226 -7.93 -18.88 -8.33
C VAL A 226 -8.27 -17.55 -8.98
N ILE A 227 -7.77 -17.33 -10.20
CA ILE A 227 -8.12 -16.21 -11.06
C ILE A 227 -9.00 -16.73 -12.20
N GLU A 228 -10.21 -16.21 -12.31
CA GLU A 228 -11.14 -16.52 -13.40
C GLU A 228 -10.68 -15.90 -14.72
N GLY A 229 -10.66 -16.71 -15.78
CA GLY A 229 -10.36 -16.24 -17.14
C GLY A 229 -8.95 -15.66 -17.35
N GLY A 230 -7.98 -15.97 -16.48
CA GLY A 230 -6.62 -15.45 -16.57
C GLY A 230 -5.89 -15.85 -17.86
N THR A 231 -4.93 -15.02 -18.30
CA THR A 231 -4.17 -15.22 -19.55
C THR A 231 -2.70 -15.59 -19.32
N PHE A 232 -2.30 -15.83 -18.07
CA PHE A 232 -0.90 -16.11 -17.73
C PHE A 232 -0.45 -17.46 -18.30
N PRO A 233 0.78 -17.59 -18.81
CA PRO A 233 1.26 -18.88 -19.28
C PRO A 233 1.29 -19.90 -18.14
N SER A 234 0.68 -21.08 -18.33
CA SER A 234 0.78 -22.18 -17.38
C SER A 234 2.24 -22.66 -17.27
N GLY A 235 2.69 -22.96 -16.06
CA GLY A 235 4.08 -23.36 -15.81
C GLY A 235 4.49 -23.23 -14.36
N SER A 236 5.74 -23.55 -14.08
CA SER A 236 6.38 -23.35 -12.78
C SER A 236 7.40 -22.22 -12.89
N TYR A 237 7.41 -21.36 -11.89
CA TYR A 237 8.15 -20.11 -11.84
C TYR A 237 8.83 -19.96 -10.48
N VAL A 238 9.94 -19.22 -10.47
CA VAL A 238 10.62 -18.79 -9.24
C VAL A 238 10.09 -17.40 -8.91
N THR A 239 9.94 -17.08 -7.63
CA THR A 239 9.47 -15.74 -7.23
C THR A 239 10.43 -14.65 -7.72
N GLY A 240 9.86 -13.51 -8.12
CA GLY A 240 10.58 -12.46 -8.88
C GLY A 240 10.85 -12.78 -10.35
N THR A 241 10.48 -13.98 -10.85
CA THR A 241 10.58 -14.36 -12.26
C THR A 241 9.22 -14.88 -12.76
N GLY A 242 8.86 -14.59 -14.01
CA GLY A 242 7.62 -15.08 -14.62
C GLY A 242 6.52 -14.03 -14.75
N PRO A 243 5.29 -14.42 -15.14
CA PRO A 243 4.22 -13.50 -15.50
C PRO A 243 3.57 -12.80 -14.29
N LEU A 244 3.81 -13.29 -13.07
CA LEU A 244 3.29 -12.72 -11.82
C LEU A 244 4.44 -12.28 -10.92
N GLY A 245 4.38 -11.04 -10.43
CA GLY A 245 5.26 -10.52 -9.40
C GLY A 245 4.77 -10.97 -8.02
N ILE A 246 5.24 -12.10 -7.52
CA ILE A 246 4.96 -12.56 -6.15
C ILE A 246 6.13 -12.12 -5.26
N SER A 247 5.88 -11.17 -4.34
CA SER A 247 6.82 -10.79 -3.27
C SER A 247 6.60 -11.67 -2.04
N THR A 248 7.67 -12.00 -1.33
CA THR A 248 7.77 -13.27 -0.58
C THR A 248 8.05 -13.12 0.89
N ASP A 249 7.86 -11.93 1.45
CA ASP A 249 8.09 -11.66 2.87
C ASP A 249 6.83 -11.78 3.73
N GLY A 250 5.68 -12.16 3.17
CA GLY A 250 4.43 -12.26 3.94
C GLY A 250 3.99 -10.92 4.54
N THR A 251 4.50 -9.83 3.99
CA THR A 251 4.24 -8.43 4.36
C THR A 251 4.39 -7.58 3.12
N THR A 252 3.63 -7.84 2.04
CA THR A 252 3.68 -6.92 0.89
C THR A 252 2.88 -5.67 1.19
N ILE A 253 3.56 -4.81 1.95
CA ILE A 253 3.38 -3.38 2.01
C ILE A 253 4.16 -2.83 0.82
N ILE A 254 3.47 -2.34 -0.21
CA ILE A 254 4.17 -1.59 -1.25
C ILE A 254 4.47 -0.20 -0.71
N VAL A 255 5.61 -0.08 -0.03
CA VAL A 255 6.31 1.20 -0.01
C VAL A 255 7.58 1.03 -0.79
N THR A 256 7.46 1.49 -2.03
CA THR A 256 8.58 1.78 -2.91
C THR A 256 9.67 2.56 -2.16
N ALA A 257 10.93 2.29 -2.51
CA ALA A 257 12.09 2.96 -1.92
C ALA A 257 12.03 4.48 -2.19
N CYS A 258 11.55 5.31 -1.27
CA CYS A 258 11.23 6.70 -1.58
C CYS A 258 11.86 7.72 -0.61
N PHE A 259 11.93 8.97 -1.07
CA PHE A 259 12.36 10.14 -0.31
C PHE A 259 11.14 10.94 0.16
N LEU A 260 11.13 11.36 1.43
CA LEU A 260 10.03 12.17 1.95
C LEU A 260 10.08 13.58 1.34
N ALA A 261 8.91 14.18 1.10
CA ALA A 261 8.79 15.60 0.75
C ALA A 261 9.67 16.50 1.64
N GLY A 262 10.35 17.47 1.04
CA GLY A 262 11.30 18.37 1.68
C GLY A 262 12.74 17.87 1.73
N THR A 263 12.99 16.60 1.39
CA THR A 263 14.36 16.05 1.19
C THR A 263 15.03 16.79 0.04
N ARG A 264 16.27 17.26 0.23
CA ARG A 264 17.00 17.98 -0.81
C ARG A 264 17.85 17.07 -1.68
N VAL A 265 17.66 17.17 -2.98
CA VAL A 265 18.48 16.51 -4.00
C VAL A 265 19.49 17.51 -4.55
N ALA A 266 20.74 17.09 -4.71
CA ALA A 266 21.77 17.93 -5.30
C ALA A 266 21.50 18.13 -6.80
N THR A 267 21.62 19.38 -7.27
CA THR A 267 21.61 19.73 -8.69
C THR A 267 22.85 20.57 -9.00
N PRO A 268 23.22 20.77 -10.27
CA PRO A 268 24.33 21.67 -10.65
C PRO A 268 24.15 23.12 -10.17
N ALA A 269 22.91 23.58 -10.01
CA ALA A 269 22.60 24.93 -9.52
C ALA A 269 22.51 25.02 -7.98
N GLY A 270 22.69 23.90 -7.29
CA GLY A 270 22.56 23.77 -5.84
C GLY A 270 21.42 22.83 -5.43
N PRO A 271 21.31 22.48 -4.14
CA PRO A 271 20.30 21.53 -3.68
C PRO A 271 18.88 22.10 -3.75
N VAL A 272 17.94 21.33 -4.32
CA VAL A 272 16.51 21.67 -4.41
C VAL A 272 15.67 20.63 -3.68
N ALA A 273 14.47 20.99 -3.24
CA ALA A 273 13.56 20.02 -2.61
C ALA A 273 13.04 19.03 -3.65
N ILE A 274 12.93 17.75 -3.29
CA ILE A 274 12.67 16.68 -4.25
C ILE A 274 11.32 16.84 -4.96
N GLU A 275 10.30 17.32 -4.26
CA GLU A 275 8.96 17.59 -4.78
C GLU A 275 8.92 18.69 -5.86
N THR A 276 10.02 19.43 -6.03
CA THR A 276 10.12 20.49 -7.06
C THR A 276 10.75 20.01 -8.36
N LEU A 277 11.35 18.82 -8.36
CA LEU A 277 11.95 18.24 -9.57
C LEU A 277 10.87 17.89 -10.60
N ARG A 278 11.26 17.97 -11.86
CA ARG A 278 10.44 17.57 -13.01
C ARG A 278 11.28 16.73 -13.97
N ALA A 279 10.60 15.99 -14.84
CA ALA A 279 11.27 15.30 -15.94
C ALA A 279 12.11 16.31 -16.76
N GLY A 280 13.36 15.96 -17.02
CA GLY A 280 14.36 16.79 -17.69
C GLY A 280 15.25 17.61 -16.75
N ASP A 281 14.88 17.80 -15.48
CA ASP A 281 15.74 18.50 -14.52
C ASP A 281 17.02 17.70 -14.24
N LEU A 282 18.14 18.40 -14.00
CA LEU A 282 19.42 17.77 -13.76
C LEU A 282 19.67 17.51 -12.27
N VAL A 283 19.97 16.26 -11.93
CA VAL A 283 20.41 15.85 -10.60
C VAL A 283 21.88 15.44 -10.61
N THR A 284 22.58 15.68 -9.51
CA THR A 284 24.02 15.40 -9.38
C THR A 284 24.26 14.02 -8.78
N THR A 285 25.04 13.21 -9.48
CA THR A 285 25.50 11.89 -9.01
C THR A 285 26.71 12.04 -8.07
N PRO A 286 27.09 10.99 -7.32
CA PRO A 286 28.27 11.01 -6.45
C PRO A 286 29.59 11.31 -7.17
N GLY A 287 29.69 10.96 -8.46
CA GLY A 287 30.84 11.28 -9.31
C GLY A 287 30.90 12.74 -9.77
N GLY A 288 29.89 13.56 -9.44
CA GLY A 288 29.76 14.94 -9.89
C GLY A 288 29.12 15.11 -11.27
N GLU A 289 28.70 14.02 -11.90
CA GLU A 289 27.97 14.08 -13.17
C GLU A 289 26.54 14.58 -12.96
N ALA A 290 26.06 15.44 -13.88
CA ALA A 290 24.68 15.90 -13.92
C ALA A 290 23.87 14.99 -14.86
N ARG A 291 22.83 14.34 -14.35
CA ARG A 291 21.97 13.43 -15.11
C ARG A 291 20.52 13.92 -15.13
N PRO A 292 19.81 13.81 -16.27
CA PRO A 292 18.42 14.24 -16.35
C PRO A 292 17.50 13.26 -15.63
N VAL A 293 16.55 13.79 -14.87
CA VAL A 293 15.42 13.03 -14.31
C VAL A 293 14.56 12.56 -15.47
N ARG A 294 14.35 11.26 -15.57
CA ARG A 294 13.47 10.65 -16.56
C ARG A 294 12.01 10.73 -16.12
N TRP A 295 11.77 10.40 -14.85
CA TRP A 295 10.47 10.48 -14.22
C TRP A 295 10.64 10.72 -12.72
N LEU A 296 9.71 11.48 -12.13
CA LEU A 296 9.61 11.64 -10.69
C LEU A 296 8.32 10.94 -10.26
N ALA A 297 8.49 9.77 -9.68
CA ALA A 297 7.38 9.00 -9.16
C ALA A 297 6.93 9.59 -7.81
N MET A 298 5.63 9.62 -7.56
CA MET A 298 5.01 10.17 -6.36
C MET A 298 4.07 9.13 -5.75
N GLN A 299 4.16 8.91 -4.44
CA GLN A 299 3.27 8.01 -3.71
C GLN A 299 2.81 8.68 -2.42
N THR A 300 1.51 8.83 -2.25
CA THR A 300 0.92 9.32 -1.01
C THR A 300 0.69 8.15 -0.06
N VAL A 301 1.19 8.28 1.17
CA VAL A 301 1.07 7.25 2.21
C VAL A 301 0.21 7.78 3.34
N ALA A 302 -0.89 7.07 3.60
CA ALA A 302 -1.70 7.27 4.79
C ALA A 302 -1.27 6.28 5.89
N ARG A 303 -1.00 6.81 7.10
CA ARG A 303 -0.41 6.09 8.24
C ARG A 303 -1.31 4.99 8.81
N ARG A 304 -2.63 5.07 8.59
CA ARG A 304 -3.63 4.10 9.12
C ARG A 304 -4.42 3.36 8.04
N SER A 305 -4.31 3.76 6.78
CA SER A 305 -5.33 3.41 5.78
C SER A 305 -4.89 2.33 4.79
N ILE A 306 -3.60 1.97 4.72
CA ILE A 306 -3.08 1.02 3.71
C ILE A 306 -2.19 -0.09 4.34
N HIS A 307 -1.86 0.00 5.63
CA HIS A 307 -0.79 -0.83 6.22
C HIS A 307 -1.19 -1.41 7.58
N ALA A 308 -1.36 -2.74 7.65
CA ALA A 308 -1.58 -3.48 8.89
C ALA A 308 -0.42 -3.28 9.90
N ASN A 309 0.78 -2.96 9.40
CA ASN A 309 1.94 -2.56 10.19
C ASN A 309 2.39 -1.13 9.88
N PRO A 310 2.06 -0.12 10.71
CA PRO A 310 2.53 1.25 10.52
C PRO A 310 4.07 1.36 10.45
N TRP A 311 4.80 0.44 11.08
CA TRP A 311 6.27 0.49 11.14
C TRP A 311 6.98 0.20 9.82
N ALA A 312 6.28 -0.42 8.86
CA ALA A 312 6.83 -0.73 7.55
C ALA A 312 6.83 0.48 6.59
N VAL A 313 6.07 1.54 6.92
CA VAL A 313 5.89 2.71 6.04
C VAL A 313 6.32 4.02 6.66
N LEU A 314 6.46 4.05 7.99
CA LEU A 314 6.91 5.25 8.67
C LEU A 314 8.32 5.64 8.22
N PRO A 315 8.55 6.92 7.89
CA PRO A 315 9.86 7.37 7.45
C PRO A 315 10.95 7.06 8.46
N ILE A 316 12.11 6.62 7.97
CA ILE A 316 13.34 6.56 8.75
C ILE A 316 13.95 7.95 8.73
N ARG A 317 14.12 8.53 9.90
CA ARG A 317 14.91 9.74 10.12
C ARG A 317 16.35 9.35 10.42
N ILE A 318 17.26 9.73 9.53
CA ILE A 318 18.70 9.70 9.75
C ILE A 318 19.12 11.11 10.14
N ARG A 319 19.56 11.30 11.37
CA ARG A 319 19.91 12.62 11.88
C ARG A 319 21.12 13.19 11.15
N GLN A 320 21.18 14.50 11.00
CA GLN A 320 22.37 15.20 10.48
C GLN A 320 23.66 14.67 11.13
N GLY A 321 24.64 14.31 10.30
CA GLY A 321 25.95 13.79 10.74
C GLY A 321 25.96 12.35 11.25
N ALA A 322 24.83 11.65 11.33
CA ALA A 322 24.73 10.31 11.91
C ALA A 322 25.53 9.24 11.16
N LEU A 323 25.80 9.43 9.87
CA LEU A 323 26.56 8.51 9.03
C LEU A 323 28.07 8.82 9.05
N GLY A 324 28.53 9.84 9.77
CA GLY A 324 29.93 10.28 9.79
C GLY A 324 30.24 11.34 8.73
N ASP A 325 31.40 11.99 8.85
CA ASP A 325 31.89 13.05 7.95
C ASP A 325 30.91 14.22 7.72
N GLY A 326 30.02 14.47 8.69
CA GLY A 326 28.99 15.49 8.58
C GLY A 326 27.79 15.09 7.69
N LEU A 327 27.64 13.80 7.36
CA LEU A 327 26.55 13.26 6.56
C LEU A 327 25.49 12.52 7.40
N PRO A 328 24.20 12.61 7.04
CA PRO A 328 23.64 13.52 6.04
C PRO A 328 23.83 14.99 6.47
N ALA A 329 23.87 15.90 5.49
CA ALA A 329 24.10 17.33 5.72
C ALA A 329 22.94 18.02 6.46
N ARG A 330 21.75 17.42 6.41
CA ARG A 330 20.56 17.73 7.20
C ARG A 330 19.90 16.42 7.61
N ASP A 331 18.88 16.48 8.45
CA ASP A 331 18.07 15.28 8.71
C ASP A 331 17.48 14.74 7.40
N LEU A 332 17.80 13.48 7.09
CA LEU A 332 17.33 12.78 5.91
C LEU A 332 16.15 11.88 6.29
N PHE A 333 15.07 11.96 5.51
CA PHE A 333 13.85 11.18 5.71
C PHE A 333 13.55 10.34 4.48
N VAL A 334 13.57 9.03 4.64
CA VAL A 334 13.37 8.07 3.54
C VAL A 334 12.49 6.91 3.99
N SER A 335 11.92 6.15 3.05
CA SER A 335 11.20 4.93 3.39
C SER A 335 12.13 3.85 3.96
N PRO A 336 11.62 2.88 4.74
CA PRO A 336 12.45 1.88 5.39
C PRO A 336 13.34 1.06 4.45
N ASP A 337 12.85 0.78 3.24
CA ASP A 337 13.58 -0.02 2.26
C ASP A 337 14.46 0.78 1.31
N HIS A 338 14.49 2.11 1.44
CA HIS A 338 15.31 2.96 0.58
C HIS A 338 16.80 2.75 0.85
N ALA A 339 17.59 2.44 -0.20
CA ALA A 339 18.99 2.11 -0.06
C ALA A 339 19.92 3.32 -0.20
N LEU A 340 20.89 3.41 0.71
CA LEU A 340 21.95 4.41 0.73
C LEU A 340 23.30 3.74 0.50
N LEU A 341 24.19 4.37 -0.27
CA LEU A 341 25.55 3.85 -0.41
C LEU A 341 26.36 4.18 0.85
N ILE A 342 26.73 3.14 1.59
CA ILE A 342 27.55 3.26 2.80
C ILE A 342 28.63 2.17 2.75
N GLU A 343 29.90 2.56 2.80
CA GLU A 343 31.05 1.63 2.78
C GLU A 343 31.01 0.66 1.58
N GLY A 344 30.64 1.16 0.40
CA GLY A 344 30.54 0.34 -0.81
C GLY A 344 29.37 -0.66 -0.83
N CYS A 345 28.42 -0.55 0.11
CA CYS A 345 27.22 -1.38 0.16
C CYS A 345 25.96 -0.51 0.00
N LEU A 346 24.93 -1.05 -0.63
CA LEU A 346 23.58 -0.47 -0.67
C LEU A 346 22.84 -0.90 0.59
N VAL A 347 22.74 0.00 1.56
CA VAL A 347 22.18 -0.25 2.89
C VAL A 347 20.78 0.32 2.98
N GLN A 348 19.78 -0.52 3.23
CA GLN A 348 18.41 -0.06 3.48
C GLN A 348 18.36 0.76 4.78
N ALA A 349 17.63 1.88 4.75
CA ALA A 349 17.55 2.79 5.89
C ALA A 349 17.02 2.11 7.17
N GLY A 350 16.08 1.16 7.04
CA GLY A 350 15.53 0.36 8.13
C GLY A 350 16.59 -0.49 8.85
N ALA A 351 17.64 -0.92 8.14
CA ALA A 351 18.75 -1.67 8.73
C ALA A 351 19.64 -0.82 9.65
N LEU A 352 19.62 0.52 9.48
CA LEU A 352 20.42 1.47 10.26
C LEU A 352 19.76 1.89 11.58
N VAL A 353 18.48 1.55 11.80
CA VAL A 353 17.72 2.00 12.98
C VAL A 353 18.37 1.51 14.27
N ASN A 354 18.81 2.45 15.10
CA ASN A 354 19.43 2.20 16.41
C ASN A 354 18.65 2.83 17.58
N GLY A 355 17.59 3.61 17.28
CA GLY A 355 16.75 4.22 18.31
C GLY A 355 17.25 5.59 18.80
N THR A 356 18.40 6.06 18.31
CA THR A 356 18.99 7.36 18.72
C THR A 356 19.33 8.23 17.51
N SER A 357 20.46 8.01 16.85
CA SER A 357 20.89 8.81 15.69
C SER A 357 20.13 8.44 14.40
N VAL A 358 19.58 7.24 14.34
CA VAL A 358 18.68 6.77 13.27
C VAL A 358 17.42 6.19 13.90
N THR A 359 16.28 6.81 13.61
CA THR A 359 15.00 6.52 14.28
C THR A 359 13.86 6.40 13.28
N ARG A 360 12.82 5.65 13.64
CA ARG A 360 11.55 5.72 12.93
C ARG A 360 10.82 7.00 13.31
N HIS A 361 10.31 7.74 12.33
CA HIS A 361 9.63 9.01 12.53
C HIS A 361 8.17 8.80 12.94
N VAL A 362 7.95 8.36 14.18
CA VAL A 362 6.62 8.07 14.77
C VAL A 362 5.69 9.28 14.87
N HIS A 363 6.21 10.49 14.61
CA HIS A 363 5.45 11.74 14.58
C HIS A 363 5.20 12.25 13.16
N ALA A 364 5.43 11.43 12.13
CA ALA A 364 5.01 11.74 10.78
C ALA A 364 3.50 12.06 10.75
N PRO A 365 3.06 13.01 9.89
CA PRO A 365 1.65 13.33 9.74
C PRO A 365 0.84 12.10 9.31
N GLN A 366 -0.48 12.14 9.48
CA GLN A 366 -1.36 11.01 9.12
C GLN A 366 -1.33 10.69 7.62
N SER A 367 -1.04 11.69 6.78
CA SER A 367 -0.75 11.52 5.36
C SER A 367 0.54 12.26 5.03
N PHE A 368 1.41 11.63 4.25
CA PHE A 368 2.64 12.22 3.73
C PHE A 368 2.95 11.70 2.33
N VAL A 369 3.76 12.46 1.60
CA VAL A 369 4.11 12.14 0.21
C VAL A 369 5.57 11.71 0.12
N TYR A 370 5.75 10.59 -0.57
CA TYR A 370 7.01 10.02 -0.96
C TYR A 370 7.29 10.27 -2.43
N TYR A 371 8.55 10.48 -2.79
CA TYR A 371 9.02 10.66 -4.15
C TYR A 371 10.13 9.68 -4.49
N HIS A 372 10.18 9.19 -5.72
CA HIS A 372 11.28 8.38 -6.24
C HIS A 372 11.79 8.95 -7.57
N VAL A 373 13.10 9.13 -7.67
CA VAL A 373 13.74 9.61 -8.90
C VAL A 373 14.05 8.42 -9.82
N GLU A 374 13.53 8.43 -11.04
CA GLU A 374 13.96 7.57 -12.15
C GLU A 374 14.91 8.35 -13.06
N LEU A 375 16.03 7.73 -13.44
CA LEU A 375 16.94 8.19 -14.49
C LEU A 375 16.89 7.22 -15.67
N ASP A 376 17.63 7.49 -16.75
CA ASP A 376 17.70 6.55 -17.88
C ASP A 376 18.37 5.21 -17.54
N ASP A 377 19.27 5.19 -16.54
CA ASP A 377 19.86 3.96 -15.99
C ASP A 377 19.76 3.96 -14.46
N HIS A 378 19.77 2.77 -13.86
CA HIS A 378 19.84 2.62 -12.41
C HIS A 378 21.17 3.18 -11.89
N ALA A 379 21.09 4.19 -11.03
CA ALA A 379 22.25 4.93 -10.56
C ALA A 379 22.07 5.44 -9.13
N LEU A 380 23.04 6.22 -8.68
CA LEU A 380 22.99 6.92 -7.41
C LEU A 380 22.85 8.43 -7.65
N VAL A 381 22.07 9.08 -6.81
CA VAL A 381 21.93 10.54 -6.73
C VAL A 381 22.31 11.03 -5.34
N LEU A 382 22.82 12.26 -5.23
CA LEU A 382 23.13 12.84 -3.94
C LEU A 382 21.88 13.48 -3.31
N VAL A 383 21.45 12.96 -2.16
CA VAL A 383 20.34 13.49 -1.35
C VAL A 383 20.83 13.85 0.04
N GLU A 384 20.64 15.10 0.46
CA GLU A 384 21.24 15.66 1.68
C GLU A 384 22.75 15.33 1.80
N GLY A 385 23.45 15.25 0.67
CA GLY A 385 24.88 14.89 0.57
C GLY A 385 25.20 13.39 0.61
N VAL A 386 24.21 12.52 0.81
CA VAL A 386 24.39 11.05 0.84
C VAL A 386 24.04 10.45 -0.52
N PRO A 387 24.86 9.56 -1.09
CA PRO A 387 24.46 8.81 -2.28
C PRO A 387 23.31 7.86 -1.96
N ALA A 388 22.23 7.97 -2.74
CA ALA A 388 21.02 7.20 -2.57
C ALA A 388 20.56 6.63 -3.92
N GLU A 389 19.90 5.48 -3.84
CA GLU A 389 19.49 4.68 -4.98
C GLU A 389 18.36 5.35 -5.79
N THR A 390 18.47 5.34 -7.12
CA THR A 390 17.40 5.74 -8.04
C THR A 390 16.50 4.55 -8.35
N PHE A 391 15.36 4.82 -9.01
CA PHE A 391 14.39 3.79 -9.34
C PHE A 391 15.03 2.69 -10.20
N ILE A 392 14.58 1.45 -9.98
CA ILE A 392 14.92 0.29 -10.80
C ILE A 392 13.64 -0.42 -11.25
N ASP A 393 13.63 -0.89 -12.50
CA ASP A 393 12.49 -1.47 -13.21
C ASP A 393 12.01 -2.85 -12.66
N HIS A 394 12.53 -3.28 -11.50
CA HIS A 394 12.02 -4.44 -10.77
C HIS A 394 10.85 -4.11 -9.85
N VAL A 395 10.57 -2.81 -9.66
CA VAL A 395 9.38 -2.35 -8.94
C VAL A 395 8.34 -1.89 -9.96
N SER A 396 7.08 -2.30 -9.81
CA SER A 396 6.04 -1.84 -10.74
C SER A 396 5.88 -0.33 -10.62
N ARG A 397 5.92 0.40 -11.75
CA ARG A 397 5.65 1.84 -11.77
C ARG A 397 4.24 2.16 -11.25
N GLN A 398 3.32 1.21 -11.27
CA GLN A 398 1.91 1.39 -10.89
C GLN A 398 1.68 1.54 -9.39
N CYS A 399 2.68 1.29 -8.55
CA CYS A 399 2.56 1.55 -7.12
C CYS A 399 2.63 3.05 -6.75
N PHE A 400 2.87 3.92 -7.72
CA PHE A 400 2.92 5.36 -7.55
C PHE A 400 1.63 6.02 -8.05
N ASP A 401 1.13 7.01 -7.32
CA ASP A 401 -0.08 7.78 -7.63
C ASP A 401 -0.07 8.33 -9.07
N ASN A 402 1.11 8.76 -9.54
CA ASN A 402 1.28 9.37 -10.87
C ASN A 402 1.86 8.39 -11.92
N TRP A 403 1.68 7.08 -11.76
CA TRP A 403 2.25 6.07 -12.67
C TRP A 403 1.84 6.25 -14.14
N GLN A 404 0.67 6.82 -14.40
CA GLN A 404 0.18 7.08 -15.75
C GLN A 404 1.03 8.12 -16.50
N GLU A 405 1.75 8.96 -15.76
CA GLU A 405 2.69 9.95 -16.30
C GLU A 405 4.06 9.34 -16.63
N ALA A 406 4.30 8.08 -16.23
CA ALA A 406 5.58 7.44 -16.45
C ALA A 406 5.85 7.25 -17.95
N PRO A 407 7.06 7.58 -18.42
CA PRO A 407 7.44 7.31 -19.81
C PRO A 407 7.52 5.81 -20.05
N ALA A 408 7.26 5.38 -21.29
CA ALA A 408 7.43 3.98 -21.68
C ALA A 408 8.85 3.48 -21.33
N PRO A 409 9.01 2.21 -20.92
CA PRO A 409 10.33 1.65 -20.59
C PRO A 409 11.27 1.78 -21.80
N ALA A 410 12.48 2.29 -21.58
CA ALA A 410 13.49 2.41 -22.64
C ALA A 410 14.15 1.07 -23.02
N GLY A 411 13.86 0.01 -22.25
CA GLY A 411 14.51 -1.30 -22.32
C GLY A 411 14.83 -1.81 -20.90
N PRO A 412 15.47 -2.98 -20.77
CA PRO A 412 15.89 -3.50 -19.48
C PRO A 412 16.92 -2.55 -18.84
N MET A 413 16.64 -2.09 -17.62
CA MET A 413 17.51 -1.23 -16.83
C MET A 413 18.49 -2.08 -16.02
N PRO A 414 19.81 -2.07 -16.33
CA PRO A 414 20.78 -2.88 -15.60
C PRO A 414 20.89 -2.45 -14.13
N GLU A 415 20.91 -3.41 -13.20
CA GLU A 415 21.08 -3.11 -11.77
C GLU A 415 22.53 -2.71 -11.44
N ILE A 416 22.70 -1.82 -10.46
CA ILE A 416 24.00 -1.52 -9.87
C ILE A 416 24.50 -2.76 -9.12
N GLU A 417 25.65 -3.29 -9.54
CA GLU A 417 26.26 -4.47 -8.93
C GLU A 417 27.00 -4.14 -7.61
N LEU A 418 26.25 -3.80 -6.56
CA LEU A 418 26.79 -3.56 -5.21
C LEU A 418 26.14 -4.49 -4.17
N PRO A 419 26.90 -4.92 -3.14
CA PRO A 419 26.34 -5.72 -2.05
C PRO A 419 25.19 -5.00 -1.35
N ARG A 420 24.05 -5.68 -1.18
CA ARG A 420 22.87 -5.14 -0.50
C ARG A 420 22.81 -5.58 0.95
N ILE A 421 22.49 -4.66 1.85
CA ILE A 421 22.31 -4.89 3.27
C ILE A 421 20.88 -4.53 3.64
N LYS A 422 20.12 -5.53 4.07
CA LYS A 422 18.70 -5.43 4.40
C LYS A 422 18.40 -5.49 5.90
N ALA A 423 19.38 -5.91 6.71
CA ALA A 423 19.20 -6.06 8.15
C ALA A 423 20.40 -5.58 8.96
N ALA A 424 20.15 -5.09 10.18
CA ALA A 424 21.19 -4.60 11.10
C ALA A 424 22.32 -5.62 11.35
N ARG A 425 22.00 -6.92 11.38
CA ARG A 425 22.98 -8.01 11.54
C ARG A 425 24.00 -8.09 10.39
N GLN A 426 23.63 -7.61 9.19
CA GLN A 426 24.47 -7.60 8.00
C GLN A 426 25.35 -6.33 7.90
N LEU A 427 25.15 -5.34 8.79
CA LEU A 427 25.94 -4.10 8.75
C LEU A 427 27.43 -4.37 8.98
N PRO A 428 28.33 -3.76 8.18
CA PRO A 428 29.76 -3.78 8.41
C PRO A 428 30.08 -3.25 9.81
N ARG A 429 31.13 -3.80 10.41
CA ARG A 429 31.57 -3.41 11.75
C ARG A 429 31.85 -1.90 11.84
N ALA A 430 32.50 -1.32 10.83
CA ALA A 430 32.81 0.11 10.78
C ALA A 430 31.54 1.00 10.79
N VAL A 431 30.45 0.55 10.15
CA VAL A 431 29.17 1.28 10.16
C VAL A 431 28.55 1.25 11.55
N ARG A 432 28.53 0.07 12.20
CA ARG A 432 28.01 -0.08 13.58
C ARG A 432 28.79 0.76 14.58
N GLU A 433 30.11 0.77 14.48
CA GLU A 433 30.99 1.57 15.34
C GLU A 433 30.75 3.08 15.16
N ARG A 434 30.54 3.55 13.92
CA ARG A 434 30.17 4.95 13.64
C ARG A 434 28.81 5.33 14.22
N LEU A 435 27.79 4.48 14.04
CA LEU A 435 26.45 4.74 14.58
C LEU A 435 26.48 4.83 16.11
N ALA A 436 27.25 3.96 16.78
CA ALA A 436 27.46 3.99 18.22
C ALA A 436 28.24 5.25 18.69
N ALA A 437 29.24 5.69 17.90
CA ALA A 437 29.97 6.92 18.21
C ALA A 437 29.07 8.18 18.06
N ALA A 438 28.19 8.20 17.06
CA ALA A 438 27.22 9.27 16.85
C ALA A 438 26.21 9.35 18.01
N GLU A 439 25.76 8.19 18.51
CA GLU A 439 24.91 8.08 19.70
C GLU A 439 25.58 8.67 20.95
N ALA A 440 26.84 8.29 21.24
CA ALA A 440 27.59 8.84 22.37
C ALA A 440 27.74 10.38 22.29
N THR A 441 27.91 10.92 21.09
CA THR A 441 28.01 12.37 20.87
C THR A 441 26.67 13.07 21.17
N LEU A 442 25.55 12.45 20.82
CA LEU A 442 24.20 12.98 21.09
C LEU A 442 23.85 12.99 22.59
N GLU A 443 24.27 11.96 23.34
CA GLU A 443 24.08 11.92 24.79
C GLU A 443 24.85 13.05 25.50
N THR A 444 26.06 13.37 25.04
CA THR A 444 26.85 14.48 25.61
C THR A 444 26.29 15.87 25.29
N ALA A 445 25.50 16.00 24.22
CA ALA A 445 24.88 17.27 23.80
C ALA A 445 23.54 17.57 24.49
N SER A 446 22.95 16.62 25.22
CA SER A 446 21.68 16.76 25.95
C SER A 446 21.87 16.73 27.48
N PRO A 447 22.35 17.81 28.12
CA PRO A 447 22.26 17.90 29.57
C PRO A 447 20.85 18.36 29.95
N VAL A 448 19.91 17.42 30.11
CA VAL A 448 18.65 17.71 30.80
C VAL A 448 18.71 17.08 32.18
N THR A 449 18.96 17.96 33.16
CA THR A 449 18.39 17.97 34.51
C THR A 449 17.52 16.76 34.86
N ARG A 450 18.12 15.78 35.54
CA ARG A 450 17.40 14.97 36.52
C ARG A 450 17.23 15.83 37.77
N ALA A 451 16.13 16.56 37.86
CA ALA A 451 15.66 17.10 39.14
C ALA A 451 15.08 15.94 39.97
N ALA A 452 15.45 15.95 41.25
CA ALA A 452 15.16 14.96 42.27
C ALA A 452 13.69 14.93 42.70
#